data_AF-A0A2E0S784-F1
#
_entry.id   AF-A0A2E0S784-F1
#
_cell.length_a   1.000
_cell.length_b   1.000
_cell.length_c   1.000
_cell.angle_alpha   90.00
_cell.angle_beta   90.00
_cell.angle_gamma   90.00
#
_symmetry.space_group_name_H-M   'P 1'
#
loop_
_entity.id
_entity.type
_entity.pdbx_description
1 polymer ?
#
loop_
_entity_poly.entity_id
_entity_poly.type
_entity_poly.pdbx_seq_one_letter_code
_entity_poly.pdbx_strand_id
1 'polypeptide(L)' 'MGKSERAKEIRRRRQRKQKLQKLEEKFKKTTGQARADVMDKVRALTPGHEVVYENWSNVE' A
#
# COMPACT_ATOMS: atom_id res chain seq x y z
N MET A 1 -9.49 -19.69 14.05
CA MET A 1 -10.88 -20.01 13.64
C MET A 1 -11.81 -19.61 14.78
N GLY A 2 -13.05 -19.14 14.65
CA GLY A 2 -13.78 -18.51 13.54
C GLY A 2 -14.02 -17.02 13.84
N LYS A 3 -14.11 -16.20 12.80
CA LYS A 3 -14.36 -14.76 12.89
C LYS A 3 -15.43 -14.43 11.87
N SER A 4 -16.36 -13.54 12.20
CA SER A 4 -17.35 -13.06 11.24
C SER A 4 -16.66 -12.47 10.00
N GLU A 5 -17.33 -12.52 8.85
CA GLU A 5 -16.78 -11.93 7.61
C GLU A 5 -16.46 -10.44 7.79
N ARG A 6 -17.27 -9.72 8.57
CA ARG A 6 -16.98 -8.34 8.98
C ARG A 6 -15.64 -8.21 9.71
N ALA A 7 -15.37 -9.08 10.68
CA ALA A 7 -14.10 -9.05 11.41
C ALA A 7 -12.89 -9.43 10.53
N LYS A 8 -13.08 -10.38 9.59
CA LYS A 8 -12.05 -10.72 8.59
C LYS A 8 -11.77 -9.54 7.67
N GLU A 9 -12.80 -8.84 7.21
CA GLU A 9 -12.66 -7.68 6.33
C GLU A 9 -11.97 -6.51 7.03
N ILE A 10 -12.35 -6.20 8.28
CA ILE A 10 -11.65 -5.19 9.09
C ILE A 10 -10.16 -5.54 9.22
N ARG A 11 -9.83 -6.82 9.47
CA ARG A 11 -8.44 -7.28 9.54
C ARG A 11 -7.71 -7.09 8.21
N ARG A 12 -8.33 -7.46 7.07
CA ARG A 12 -7.76 -7.25 5.73
C ARG A 12 -7.49 -5.77 5.45
N ARG A 13 -8.41 -4.87 5.83
CA ARG A 13 -8.22 -3.42 5.72
C ARG A 13 -7.05 -2.92 6.56
N ARG A 14 -6.96 -3.34 7.82
CA ARG A 14 -5.83 -2.99 8.72
C ARG A 14 -4.49 -3.47 8.16
N GLN A 15 -4.44 -4.71 7.67
CA GLN A 15 -3.23 -5.26 7.05
C GLN A 15 -2.85 -4.51 5.76
N ARG A 16 -3.82 -4.17 4.90
CA ARG A 16 -3.56 -3.32 3.73
C ARG A 16 -2.98 -1.97 4.13
N LYS A 17 -3.55 -1.30 5.13
CA LYS A 17 -3.02 -0.02 5.66
C LYS A 17 -1.57 -0.15 6.13
N GLN A 18 -1.26 -1.16 6.95
CA GLN A 18 0.11 -1.38 7.45
C GLN A 18 1.11 -1.68 6.32
N LYS A 19 0.68 -2.45 5.30
CA LYS A 19 1.52 -2.74 4.13
C LYS A 19 1.80 -1.48 3.31
N LEU A 20 0.78 -0.64 3.09
CA LEU A 20 0.93 0.61 2.37
C LEU A 20 1.88 1.57 3.10
N GLN A 21 1.77 1.71 4.42
CA GLN A 21 2.68 2.55 5.22
C GLN A 21 4.15 2.12 5.05
N LYS A 22 4.45 0.82 5.12
CA LYS A 22 5.81 0.31 4.91
C LYS A 22 6.31 0.56 3.48
N LEU A 23 5.44 0.45 2.49
CA LEU A 23 5.80 0.73 1.10
C LEU A 23 6.00 2.22 0.86
N GLU A 24 5.24 3.10 1.51
CA GLU A 24 5.42 4.55 1.46
C GLU A 24 6.78 4.97 2.00
N GLU A 25 7.16 4.48 3.18
CA GLU A 25 8.49 4.73 3.76
C GLU A 25 9.61 4.28 2.81
N LYS A 26 9.41 3.15 2.13
CA LYS A 26 10.36 2.64 1.15
C LYS A 26 10.39 3.53 -0.10
N PHE A 27 9.23 3.93 -0.62
CA PHE A 27 9.09 4.80 -1.79
C PHE A 27 9.83 6.14 -1.60
N LYS A 28 9.68 6.75 -0.41
CA LYS A 28 10.37 8.02 -0.07
C LYS A 28 11.89 7.87 -0.04
N LYS A 29 12.41 6.68 0.30
CA LYS A 29 13.85 6.41 0.41
C LYS A 29 14.49 5.88 -0.87
N THR A 30 13.71 5.27 -1.77
CA THR A 30 14.23 4.64 -2.99
C THR A 30 14.03 5.51 -4.23
N THR A 31 14.93 5.34 -5.20
CA THR A 31 14.89 6.00 -6.51
C THR A 31 15.11 4.97 -7.63
N GLY A 32 14.83 5.35 -8.88
CA GLY A 32 15.03 4.49 -10.06
C GLY A 32 14.23 3.18 -9.99
N GLN A 33 14.87 2.07 -10.36
CA GLN A 33 14.22 0.75 -10.45
C GLN A 33 13.60 0.29 -9.13
N ALA A 34 14.27 0.55 -7.99
CA ALA A 34 13.75 0.17 -6.68
C ALA A 34 12.47 0.92 -6.30
N ARG A 35 12.22 2.10 -6.90
CA ARG A 35 10.94 2.82 -6.76
C ARG A 35 9.87 2.20 -7.64
N ALA A 36 10.18 1.81 -8.88
CA ALA A 36 9.27 1.08 -9.75
C ALA A 36 8.77 -0.23 -9.10
N ASP A 37 9.68 -1.01 -8.51
CA ASP A 37 9.33 -2.25 -7.80
C ASP A 37 8.37 -2.02 -6.61
N VAL A 38 8.46 -0.86 -5.96
CA VAL A 38 7.53 -0.48 -4.88
C VAL A 38 6.16 -0.13 -5.47
N MET A 39 6.13 0.59 -6.58
CA MET A 39 4.87 0.91 -7.27
C MET A 39 4.15 -0.36 -7.73
N ASP A 40 4.86 -1.33 -8.32
CA ASP A 40 4.27 -2.61 -8.72
C ASP A 40 3.64 -3.38 -7.54
N LYS A 41 4.30 -3.34 -6.38
CA LYS A 41 3.75 -3.94 -5.15
C LYS A 41 2.47 -3.26 -4.69
N VAL A 42 2.34 -1.95 -4.87
CA VAL A 42 1.11 -1.21 -4.54
C VAL A 42 0.00 -1.56 -5.53
N ARG A 43 0.29 -1.64 -6.83
CA ARG A 43 -0.65 -2.06 -7.88
C ARG A 43 -1.23 -3.45 -7.59
N ALA A 44 -0.39 -4.39 -7.18
CA ALA A 44 -0.84 -5.73 -6.80
C ALA A 44 -1.65 -5.76 -5.47
N LEU A 45 -1.45 -4.78 -4.59
CA LEU A 45 -2.08 -4.75 -3.27
C LEU A 45 -3.49 -4.14 -3.29
N THR A 46 -3.75 -3.18 -4.18
CA THR A 46 -5.04 -2.48 -4.24
C THR A 46 -5.34 -1.97 -5.66
N PRO A 47 -6.58 -2.13 -6.16
CA PRO A 47 -6.97 -1.60 -7.47
C PRO A 47 -6.92 -0.07 -7.52
N GLY A 48 -7.17 0.63 -6.41
CA GLY A 48 -7.05 2.10 -6.30
C GLY A 48 -5.62 2.62 -6.13
N HIS A 49 -4.65 1.98 -6.77
CA HIS A 49 -3.22 2.28 -6.67
C HIS A 49 -2.85 3.69 -7.18
N GLU A 50 -3.56 4.20 -8.18
CA GLU A 50 -3.32 5.52 -8.77
C GLU A 50 -3.43 6.65 -7.73
N VAL A 51 -4.50 6.61 -6.91
CA VAL A 51 -4.69 7.57 -5.80
C VAL A 51 -3.58 7.44 -4.75
N VAL A 52 -3.05 6.23 -4.52
CA VAL A 52 -1.93 6.03 -3.59
C VAL A 52 -0.66 6.70 -4.14
N TYR A 53 -0.41 6.57 -5.45
CA TYR A 53 0.74 7.19 -6.10
C TYR A 53 0.68 8.71 -6.04
N GLU A 54 -0.49 9.28 -6.36
CA GLU A 54 -0.72 10.72 -6.29
C GLU A 54 -0.50 11.27 -4.88
N ASN A 55 -1.04 10.58 -3.86
CA ASN A 55 -0.81 10.96 -2.47
C ASN A 55 0.67 10.89 -2.04
N TRP A 56 1.46 9.99 -2.63
CA TRP A 56 2.88 9.88 -2.32
C TRP A 56 3.75 10.86 -3.10
N SER A 57 3.33 11.27 -4.31
CA SER A 57 4.04 12.26 -5.12
C SER A 57 3.81 13.69 -4.64
N ASN A 58 2.64 13.98 -4.06
CA ASN A 58 2.25 15.32 -3.61
C ASN A 58 2.76 15.67 -2.20
N VAL A 59 3.74 14.93 -1.67
CA VAL A 59 4.42 15.26 -0.42
C VAL A 59 5.53 16.26 -0.75
N GLU A 60 5.15 17.53 -0.95
CA GLU A 60 6.07 18.69 -0.89
C GLU A 60 6.41 19.04 0.56
#